data_AF-A0AAU0F2S6-F1
#
_entry.id   AF-A0AAU0F2S6-F1
#
_cell.length_a   1.000
_cell.length_b   1.000
_cell.length_c   1.000
_cell.angle_alpha   90.00
_cell.angle_beta   90.00
_cell.angle_gamma   90.00
#
_symmetry.space_group_name_H-M   'P 1'
#
loop_
_entity.id
_entity.type
_entity.pdbx_description
1 polymer ?
#
loop_
_entity_poly.entity_id
_entity_poly.type
_entity_poly.pdbx_seq_one_letter_code
_entity_poly.pdbx_strand_id
1 'polypeptide(L)'
;MKVGKTVRLNVWVDDEMFPFMLRVDGTENVKTKFGTINCLKITPMVMSGRVFKAKESVTMWVTNDQNRIPVAIKAELAVGSLKASIEEYKNVMYPLNFKK
;
A
#
# COMPACT_ATOMS: atom_id res chain seq x y z
N MET A 1 1.22 -11.73 4.80
CA MET A 1 2.58 -11.28 5.16
C MET A 1 2.61 -11.05 6.66
N LYS A 2 3.74 -11.27 7.34
CA LYS A 2 3.86 -10.99 8.79
C LYS A 2 4.37 -9.56 8.98
N VAL A 3 3.95 -8.91 10.07
CA VAL A 3 4.50 -7.61 10.49
C VAL A 3 6.01 -7.72 10.68
N GLY A 4 6.75 -6.70 10.26
CA GLY A 4 8.22 -6.70 10.27
C GLY A 4 8.87 -7.46 9.12
N LYS A 5 8.07 -8.10 8.24
CA LYS A 5 8.61 -8.73 7.02
C LYS A 5 8.87 -7.66 5.97
N THR A 6 10.01 -7.81 5.31
CA THR A 6 10.36 -7.06 4.11
C THR A 6 10.23 -7.97 2.88
N VAL A 7 9.64 -7.45 1.81
CA VAL A 7 9.46 -8.13 0.53
C VAL A 7 10.21 -7.35 -0.53
N ARG A 8 11.12 -8.01 -1.24
CA ARG A 8 11.81 -7.43 -2.39
C ARG A 8 11.09 -7.88 -3.65
N LEU A 9 10.84 -6.93 -4.55
CA LEU A 9 10.29 -7.19 -5.87
C LEU A 9 10.91 -6.23 -6.88
N ASN A 10 10.85 -6.57 -8.16
CA ASN A 10 11.17 -5.62 -9.21
C ASN A 10 9.85 -5.06 -9.78
N VAL A 11 9.79 -3.74 -9.92
CA VAL A 11 8.65 -3.05 -10.54
C VAL A 11 9.10 -2.54 -11.89
N TRP A 12 8.27 -2.73 -12.91
CA TRP A 12 8.52 -2.19 -14.24
C TRP A 12 7.79 -0.84 -14.39
N VAL A 13 8.53 0.23 -14.65
CA VAL A 13 8.04 1.61 -14.81
C VAL A 13 8.87 2.28 -15.90
N ASP A 14 8.25 3.03 -16.80
CA ASP A 14 8.95 3.81 -17.85
C ASP A 14 10.02 3.00 -18.61
N ASP A 15 9.65 1.80 -19.06
CA ASP A 15 10.50 0.84 -19.77
C ASP A 15 11.73 0.31 -18.98
N GLU A 16 11.83 0.61 -17.68
CA GLU A 16 12.91 0.18 -16.81
C GLU A 16 12.45 -0.71 -15.64
N MET A 17 13.32 -1.62 -15.20
CA MET A 17 13.08 -2.47 -14.02
C MET A 17 13.73 -1.87 -12.78
N PHE A 18 12.91 -1.51 -11.79
CA PHE A 18 13.34 -0.91 -10.54
C PHE A 18 13.28 -1.89 -9.37
N PRO A 19 14.38 -2.09 -8.62
CA PRO A 19 14.36 -2.89 -7.40
C PRO A 19 13.62 -2.14 -6.30
N PHE A 20 12.51 -2.72 -5.86
CA PHE A 20 11.61 -2.21 -4.83
C PHE A 20 11.64 -3.07 -3.58
N MET A 21 11.49 -2.42 -2.44
CA MET A 21 11.43 -3.06 -1.14
C MET A 21 10.18 -2.61 -0.38
N LEU A 22 9.25 -3.51 -0.13
CA LEU A 22 8.08 -3.25 0.69
C LEU A 22 8.34 -3.70 2.12
N ARG A 23 8.19 -2.80 3.09
CA ARG A 23 8.22 -3.16 4.52
C ARG A 23 6.80 -3.14 5.07
N VAL A 24 6.40 -4.23 5.72
CA VAL A 24 5.12 -4.30 6.43
C VAL A 24 5.32 -3.73 7.83
N ASP A 25 4.88 -2.51 8.04
CA ASP A 25 5.06 -1.80 9.33
C ASP A 25 4.08 -2.30 10.40
N GLY A 26 2.93 -2.84 10.00
CA GLY A 26 1.90 -3.29 10.93
C GLY A 26 0.58 -3.65 10.28
N THR A 27 -0.45 -3.75 11.10
CA THR A 27 -1.85 -3.85 10.66
C THR A 27 -2.65 -2.69 11.20
N GLU A 28 -3.57 -2.15 10.40
CA GLU A 28 -4.42 -1.02 10.76
C GLU A 28 -5.84 -1.25 10.22
N ASN A 29 -6.85 -0.88 11.00
CA ASN A 29 -8.23 -0.90 10.52
C ASN A 29 -8.53 0.38 9.75
N VAL A 30 -8.78 0.26 8.45
CA VAL A 30 -9.00 1.39 7.56
C VAL A 30 -10.49 1.55 7.29
N LYS A 31 -11.02 2.75 7.55
CA LYS A 31 -12.40 3.11 7.22
C LYS A 31 -12.50 3.47 5.75
N THR A 32 -13.47 2.86 5.06
CA THR A 32 -13.80 3.10 3.65
C THR A 32 -15.30 3.38 3.53
N LYS A 33 -15.76 3.75 2.33
CA LYS A 33 -17.20 3.86 2.05
C LYS A 33 -17.94 2.52 2.12
N PHE A 34 -17.22 1.40 2.09
CA PHE A 34 -17.78 0.05 2.20
C PHE A 34 -17.83 -0.46 3.65
N GLY A 35 -17.29 0.29 4.60
CA GLY A 35 -17.08 -0.12 5.99
C GLY A 35 -15.61 -0.11 6.38
N THR A 36 -15.31 -0.66 7.55
CA THR A 36 -13.96 -0.77 8.11
C THR A 36 -13.35 -2.12 7.77
N ILE A 37 -12.13 -2.14 7.25
CA ILE A 37 -11.43 -3.38 6.88
C ILE A 37 -10.03 -3.43 7.50
N ASN A 38 -9.60 -4.62 7.91
CA ASN A 38 -8.25 -4.81 8.43
C ASN A 38 -7.25 -4.83 7.27
N CYS A 39 -6.25 -3.95 7.33
CA CYS A 39 -5.22 -3.80 6.31
C CYS A 39 -3.83 -3.99 6.89
N LEU A 40 -2.90 -4.48 6.07
CA LEU A 40 -1.47 -4.33 6.25
C LEU A 40 -1.08 -2.89 5.92
N LYS A 41 -0.34 -2.23 6.82
CA LYS A 41 0.31 -0.94 6.57
C LYS A 41 1.70 -1.19 6.00
N ILE A 42 1.96 -0.63 4.82
CA ILE A 42 3.15 -0.93 4.03
C ILE A 42 3.83 0.38 3.62
N THR A 43 5.11 0.52 3.94
CA THR A 43 5.98 1.56 3.40
C THR A 43 6.84 0.97 2.27
N PRO A 44 6.66 1.43 1.01
CA PRO A 44 7.61 1.14 -0.06
C PRO A 44 8.90 1.93 0.14
N MET A 45 10.01 1.30 -0.19
CA MET A 45 11.36 1.86 -0.19
C MET A 45 12.03 1.54 -1.52
N VAL A 46 12.60 2.56 -2.16
CA VAL A 46 13.40 2.40 -3.38
C VAL A 46 14.85 2.19 -2.97
N MET A 47 15.50 1.16 -3.51
CA MET A 47 16.88 0.82 -3.13
C MET A 47 17.94 1.67 -3.83
N SER A 48 17.61 2.36 -4.93
CA SER A 48 18.51 3.27 -5.65
C SER A 48 17.75 4.13 -6.66
N GLY A 49 18.09 5.42 -6.78
CA GLY A 49 17.68 6.28 -7.91
C GLY A 49 16.47 7.20 -7.65
N ARG A 50 16.77 8.49 -7.40
CA ARG A 50 16.06 9.77 -7.66
C ARG A 50 14.52 9.94 -7.62
N VAL A 51 13.69 8.90 -7.61
CA VAL A 51 12.22 9.02 -7.74
C VAL A 51 11.54 9.43 -6.43
N PHE A 52 12.09 9.04 -5.28
CA PHE A 52 11.57 9.45 -3.97
C PHE A 52 12.70 10.08 -3.15
N LYS A 53 12.62 11.39 -2.90
CA LYS A 53 13.50 12.05 -1.93
C LYS A 53 13.10 11.58 -0.53
N ALA A 54 14.05 11.42 0.39
CA ALA A 54 13.82 10.92 1.76
C ALA A 54 12.74 11.68 2.58
N LYS A 55 12.28 12.85 2.13
CA LYS A 55 11.18 13.63 2.73
C LYS A 55 9.79 13.21 2.25
N GLU A 56 9.67 12.50 1.14
CA GLU A 56 8.39 12.08 0.57
C GLU A 56 8.15 10.61 0.94
N SER A 57 7.33 10.41 1.98
CA SER A 57 6.99 9.07 2.45
C SER A 57 5.66 8.62 1.89
N VAL A 58 5.63 7.45 1.27
CA VAL A 58 4.40 6.80 0.82
C VAL A 58 4.00 5.75 1.85
N THR A 59 2.71 5.70 2.17
CA THR A 59 2.09 4.63 2.96
C THR A 59 0.98 4.01 2.12
N MET A 60 0.99 2.70 2.01
CA MET A 60 -0.04 1.92 1.34
C MET A 60 -0.73 1.01 2.34
N TRP A 61 -2.05 0.95 2.28
CA TRP A 61 -2.87 0.02 3.06
C TRP A 61 -3.42 -1.03 2.12
N VAL A 62 -3.10 -2.29 2.38
CA VAL A 62 -3.50 -3.44 1.57
C VAL A 62 -4.31 -4.39 2.43
N THR A 63 -5.41 -4.97 1.95
CA THR A 63 -6.24 -5.88 2.75
C THR A 63 -5.42 -6.99 3.40
N ASN A 64 -5.69 -7.25 4.68
CA ASN A 64 -5.05 -8.33 5.40
C ASN A 64 -5.77 -9.67 5.17
N ASP A 65 -5.94 -10.05 3.91
CA ASP A 65 -6.58 -11.29 3.49
C ASP A 65 -5.81 -11.94 2.33
N GLN A 66 -6.38 -12.95 1.68
CA GLN A 66 -5.73 -13.63 0.55
C GLN A 66 -5.76 -12.81 -0.74
N ASN A 67 -6.67 -11.86 -0.89
CA ASN A 67 -6.75 -11.03 -2.09
C ASN A 67 -5.65 -9.96 -2.14
N ARG A 68 -5.21 -9.44 -0.98
CA ARG A 68 -4.17 -8.39 -0.88
C ARG A 68 -4.50 -7.17 -1.77
N ILE A 69 -5.71 -6.65 -1.66
CA ILE A 69 -6.21 -5.53 -2.45
C ILE A 69 -5.72 -4.20 -1.86
N PRO A 70 -5.16 -3.28 -2.66
CA PRO A 70 -4.88 -1.91 -2.20
C PRO A 70 -6.17 -1.16 -1.84
N VAL A 71 -6.27 -0.71 -0.60
CA VAL A 71 -7.44 0.00 -0.05
C VAL A 71 -7.23 1.50 0.02
N ALA A 72 -6.00 1.93 0.34
CA ALA A 72 -5.65 3.34 0.40
C ALA A 72 -4.16 3.54 0.12
N ILE A 73 -3.82 4.71 -0.40
CA ILE A 73 -2.44 5.18 -0.57
C ILE A 73 -2.38 6.62 -0.06
N LYS A 74 -1.37 6.94 0.73
CA LYS A 74 -1.07 8.31 1.18
C LYS A 74 0.37 8.62 0.83
N ALA A 75 0.60 9.74 0.16
CA ALA A 75 1.93 10.30 -0.05
C ALA A 75 2.04 11.62 0.72
N GLU A 76 3.04 11.72 1.59
CA GLU A 76 3.42 12.99 2.21
C GLU A 76 4.28 13.77 1.22
N LEU A 77 3.92 15.02 0.97
CA LEU A 77 4.67 15.94 0.10
C LEU A 77 5.36 17.00 0.94
N ALA A 78 6.29 17.76 0.34
CA ALA A 78 6.91 18.89 1.03
C ALA A 78 5.87 19.92 1.51
N VAL A 79 4.77 20.08 0.78
CA VAL A 79 3.62 20.91 1.15
C VAL A 79 2.34 20.12 0.89
N GLY A 80 1.67 19.71 1.96
CA GLY A 80 0.43 18.95 1.90
C GLY A 80 0.62 17.44 1.75
N SER A 81 -0.43 16.76 1.33
CA SER A 81 -0.42 15.31 1.13
C SER A 81 -1.39 14.91 0.02
N LEU A 82 -1.07 13.82 -0.67
CA LEU A 82 -1.99 13.16 -1.59
C LEU A 82 -2.57 11.93 -0.90
N LYS A 83 -3.87 11.72 -1.06
CA LYS A 83 -4.56 10.54 -0.54
C LYS A 83 -5.46 9.96 -1.63
N ALA A 84 -5.25 8.69 -1.93
CA ALA A 84 -6.13 7.88 -2.75
C ALA A 84 -6.83 6.85 -1.86
N SER A 85 -8.12 6.63 -2.12
CA SER A 85 -8.94 5.61 -1.46
C SER A 85 -9.63 4.75 -2.49
N ILE A 86 -9.83 3.48 -2.16
CA ILE A 86 -10.58 2.55 -3.00
C ILE A 86 -11.98 3.09 -3.31
N GLU A 87 -12.31 3.11 -4.59
CA GLU A 87 -13.58 3.64 -5.08
C GLU A 87 -14.53 2.51 -5.54
N GLU A 88 -14.00 1.40 -6.06
CA GLU A 88 -14.77 0.22 -6.42
C GLU A 88 -13.88 -1.02 -6.39
N TYR A 89 -14.48 -2.19 -6.16
CA TYR A 89 -13.84 -3.49 -6.36
C TYR A 89 -14.82 -4.48 -7.00
N LYS A 90 -14.34 -5.29 -7.94
CA LYS A 90 -15.12 -6.29 -8.68
C LYS A 90 -14.25 -7.52 -8.93
N ASN A 91 -14.88 -8.68 -9.17
CA ASN A 91 -14.20 -9.93 -9.53
C ASN A 91 -13.08 -10.36 -8.55
N VAL A 92 -13.32 -10.19 -7.25
CA VAL A 92 -12.38 -10.62 -6.21
C VAL A 92 -12.41 -12.14 -6.05
N MET A 93 -11.25 -12.75 -5.82
CA MET A 93 -11.12 -14.20 -5.71
C MET A 93 -11.72 -14.74 -4.41
N TYR A 94 -11.60 -13.98 -3.32
CA TYR A 94 -12.13 -14.32 -2.00
C TYR A 94 -13.03 -13.19 -1.47
N PRO A 95 -14.05 -13.48 -0.63
CA PRO A 95 -14.88 -12.46 -0.02
C PRO A 95 -14.07 -11.46 0.82
N LEU A 96 -14.40 -10.17 0.70
CA LEU A 96 -13.83 -9.10 1.53
C LEU A 96 -14.65 -8.91 2.81
N ASN A 97 -13.95 -8.87 3.95
CA ASN A 97 -14.59 -8.78 5.27
C ASN A 97 -14.63 -7.33 5.77
N PHE A 98 -15.53 -6.53 5.21
CA PHE A 98 -15.83 -5.20 5.74
C PHE A 98 -16.74 -5.30 6.98
N LYS A 99 -16.34 -4.65 8.07
CA LYS A 99 -17.14 -4.47 9.28
C LYS A 99 -17.87 -3.12 9.20
N LYS A 100 -19.18 -3.12 9.38
CA LYS A 100 -19.98 -1.88 9.46
C LYS A 100 -19.70 -1.14 10.77
#